data_AF-A0ABD7S1M2-F1
#
_entry.id   AF-A0ABD7S1M2-F1
#
_cell.length_a   1.000
_cell.length_b   1.000
_cell.length_c   1.000
_cell.angle_alpha   90.00
_cell.angle_beta   90.00
_cell.angle_gamma   90.00
#
_symmetry.space_group_name_H-M   'P 1'
#
loop_
_entity.id
_entity.type
_entity.pdbx_description
1 polymer ?
#
loop_
_entity_poly.entity_id
_entity_poly.type
_entity_poly.pdbx_seq_one_letter_code
_entity_poly.pdbx_strand_id
1 'polypeptide(L)'
;MSIKALRALPMLASLVLVGCVGSPMERAIPNIPGLIAKNSWPGKPASEAIAQYGEPHVIKDLGDGRQQYLWFDNWNQSWEELSASYVAPGPGGWYRYNEYSTRTRHYSCSVMMDIDENKIVQRFDYHDNIRGACSNYFSL
;
A
#
# COMPACT_ATOMS: atom_id res chain seq x y z
N MET A 1 29.40 -51.92 -32.80
CA MET A 1 30.30 -50.95 -32.15
C MET A 1 30.12 -49.60 -32.82
N SER A 2 30.03 -48.54 -32.01
CA SER A 2 30.11 -47.11 -32.35
C SER A 2 28.84 -46.36 -32.80
N ILE A 3 28.53 -45.38 -31.96
CA ILE A 3 27.51 -44.33 -31.98
C ILE A 3 27.80 -43.31 -33.10
N LYS A 4 26.76 -42.70 -33.69
CA LYS A 4 26.77 -41.28 -34.06
C LYS A 4 25.34 -40.73 -34.16
N ALA A 5 25.02 -39.87 -33.21
CA ALA A 5 23.83 -39.03 -33.15
C ALA A 5 23.76 -38.11 -34.37
N LEU A 6 22.54 -37.79 -34.82
CA LEU A 6 22.25 -36.48 -35.40
C LEU A 6 20.86 -36.04 -34.96
N ARG A 7 20.86 -34.89 -34.30
CA ARG A 7 19.72 -34.14 -33.78
C ARG A 7 19.03 -33.41 -34.93
N ALA A 8 17.71 -33.38 -34.97
CA ALA A 8 16.97 -32.28 -35.60
C ALA A 8 15.69 -32.02 -34.80
N LEU A 9 15.64 -30.83 -34.21
CA LEU A 9 14.65 -30.33 -33.26
C LEU A 9 13.25 -30.17 -33.86
N PRO A 10 12.19 -30.24 -33.03
CA PRO A 10 10.82 -29.93 -33.45
C PRO A 10 10.67 -28.42 -33.73
N MET A 11 9.92 -28.11 -34.79
CA MET A 11 9.52 -26.76 -35.18
C MET A 11 8.80 -26.07 -34.02
N LEU A 12 9.41 -25.00 -33.52
CA LEU A 12 8.81 -24.07 -32.56
C LEU A 12 7.77 -23.22 -33.29
N ALA A 13 6.50 -23.46 -32.98
CA ALA A 13 5.38 -22.63 -33.36
C ALA A 13 5.51 -21.25 -32.68
N SER A 14 5.81 -20.21 -33.45
CA SER A 14 5.73 -18.82 -33.01
C SER A 14 4.27 -18.37 -32.95
N LEU A 15 3.62 -18.57 -31.80
CA LEU A 15 2.42 -17.82 -31.43
C LEU A 15 2.87 -16.49 -30.80
N VAL A 16 3.10 -15.47 -31.63
CA VAL A 16 3.18 -14.08 -31.15
C VAL A 16 1.76 -13.51 -31.19
N LEU A 17 0.95 -13.90 -30.20
CA LEU A 17 -0.24 -13.14 -29.88
C LEU A 17 0.21 -11.91 -29.10
N VAL A 18 0.25 -10.78 -29.81
CA VAL A 18 0.31 -9.43 -29.26
C VAL A 18 -0.96 -9.20 -28.44
N GLY A 19 -0.94 -9.66 -27.19
CA GLY A 19 -1.93 -9.37 -26.18
C GLY A 19 -1.46 -8.23 -25.30
N CYS A 20 -1.29 -7.03 -25.86
CA CYS A 20 -1.31 -5.80 -25.06
C CYS A 20 -2.77 -5.45 -24.75
N VAL A 21 -3.41 -6.29 -23.93
CA VAL A 21 -4.62 -5.92 -23.21
C VAL A 21 -4.37 -6.20 -21.74
N GLY A 22 -4.33 -5.12 -20.98
CA GLY A 22 -3.95 -5.13 -19.58
C GLY A 22 -2.77 -4.19 -19.37
N SER A 23 -3.03 -2.88 -19.45
CA SER A 23 -2.40 -1.99 -18.48
C SER A 23 -2.63 -2.64 -17.12
N PRO A 24 -1.61 -3.19 -16.44
CA PRO A 24 -1.80 -3.45 -15.04
C PRO A 24 -1.82 -2.06 -14.45
N MET A 25 -3.03 -1.56 -14.15
CA MET A 25 -3.23 -0.79 -12.93
C MET A 25 -2.25 -1.36 -11.92
N GLU A 26 -1.40 -0.48 -11.38
CA GLU A 26 -0.59 -0.68 -10.20
C GLU A 26 -0.99 -1.96 -9.52
N ARG A 27 -0.24 -3.03 -9.82
CA ARG A 27 -0.49 -4.34 -9.22
C ARG A 27 -0.20 -4.09 -7.75
N ALA A 28 -1.24 -3.71 -7.01
CA ALA A 28 -1.16 -3.13 -5.69
C ALA A 28 -0.40 -4.13 -4.85
N ILE A 29 0.91 -3.91 -4.69
CA ILE A 29 1.72 -4.82 -3.91
C ILE A 29 1.16 -4.66 -2.51
N PRO A 30 0.49 -5.69 -1.98
CA PRO A 30 -0.37 -5.46 -0.86
C PRO A 30 0.45 -5.04 0.36
N ASN A 31 -0.09 -4.13 1.15
CA ASN A 31 0.45 -3.81 2.45
C ASN A 31 0.17 -5.01 3.38
N ILE A 32 1.21 -5.74 3.78
CA ILE A 32 1.07 -7.02 4.51
C ILE A 32 0.29 -6.84 5.82
N PRO A 33 0.62 -5.87 6.70
CA PRO A 33 -0.21 -5.55 7.87
C PRO A 33 -1.69 -5.33 7.55
N GLY A 34 -1.99 -4.58 6.50
CA GLY A 34 -3.37 -4.32 6.08
C GLY A 34 -4.09 -5.56 5.55
N LEU A 35 -3.38 -6.46 4.85
CA LEU A 35 -3.96 -7.76 4.46
C LEU A 35 -4.26 -8.65 5.66
N ILE A 36 -3.34 -8.71 6.63
CA ILE A 36 -3.53 -9.49 7.85
C ILE A 36 -4.77 -8.96 8.59
N ALA A 37 -4.89 -7.64 8.75
CA ALA A 37 -6.07 -7.01 9.33
C ALA A 37 -7.35 -7.36 8.55
N LYS A 38 -7.32 -7.29 7.22
CA LYS A 38 -8.47 -7.64 6.38
C LYS A 38 -8.99 -9.05 6.58
N ASN A 39 -8.11 -9.98 6.86
CA ASN A 39 -8.48 -11.37 7.12
C ASN A 39 -8.82 -11.64 8.60
N SER A 40 -8.43 -10.77 9.53
CA SER A 40 -8.58 -11.00 10.97
C SER A 40 -9.83 -10.37 11.59
N TRP A 41 -10.43 -9.38 10.93
CA TRP A 41 -11.59 -8.64 11.46
C TRP A 41 -12.95 -9.29 11.26
N PRO A 42 -13.28 -9.88 10.09
CA PRO A 42 -14.59 -10.51 9.90
C PRO A 42 -14.90 -11.55 10.98
N GLY A 43 -16.09 -11.49 11.57
CA GLY A 43 -16.54 -12.35 12.67
C GLY A 43 -16.22 -11.83 14.08
N LYS A 44 -15.44 -10.75 14.22
CA LYS A 44 -15.17 -10.11 15.51
C LYS A 44 -16.25 -9.09 15.90
N PRO A 45 -16.45 -8.84 17.20
CA PRO A 45 -17.35 -7.78 17.64
C PRO A 45 -16.78 -6.39 17.32
N ALA A 46 -17.67 -5.48 16.94
CA ALA A 46 -17.35 -4.08 16.66
C ALA A 46 -16.68 -3.36 17.84
N SER A 47 -16.97 -3.79 19.08
CA SER A 47 -16.35 -3.23 20.29
C SER A 47 -14.84 -3.44 20.33
N GLU A 48 -14.31 -4.54 19.78
CA GLU A 48 -12.86 -4.74 19.66
C GLU A 48 -12.23 -3.73 18.69
N ALA A 49 -12.92 -3.42 17.58
CA ALA A 49 -12.46 -2.41 16.63
C ALA A 49 -12.44 -1.02 17.26
N ILE A 50 -13.47 -0.67 18.04
CA ILE A 50 -13.53 0.60 18.76
C ILE A 50 -12.43 0.66 19.85
N ALA A 51 -12.18 -0.44 20.55
CA ALA A 51 -11.10 -0.49 21.54
C ALA A 51 -9.71 -0.29 20.91
N GLN A 52 -9.49 -0.79 19.68
CA GLN A 52 -8.22 -0.65 18.98
C GLN A 52 -8.06 0.70 18.26
N TYR A 53 -9.10 1.18 17.57
CA TYR A 53 -9.03 2.35 16.70
C TYR A 53 -9.66 3.61 17.29
N GLY A 54 -10.30 3.51 18.46
CA GLY A 54 -11.16 4.55 19.01
C GLY A 54 -12.53 4.59 18.34
N GLU A 55 -13.31 5.62 18.66
CA GLU A 55 -14.63 5.81 18.04
C GLU A 55 -14.49 6.11 16.54
N PRO A 56 -15.37 5.55 15.68
CA PRO A 56 -15.37 5.85 14.27
C PRO A 56 -15.71 7.32 14.02
N HIS A 57 -15.03 7.93 13.05
CA HIS A 57 -15.28 9.31 12.66
C HIS A 57 -16.63 9.45 11.94
N VAL A 58 -17.04 8.41 11.21
CA VAL A 58 -18.32 8.36 10.50
C VAL A 58 -18.97 7.00 10.71
N ILE A 59 -20.27 7.03 11.00
CA ILE A 59 -21.15 5.87 10.97
C ILE A 59 -22.20 6.12 9.89
N LYS A 60 -22.26 5.24 8.89
CA LYS A 60 -23.19 5.33 7.77
C LYS A 60 -24.12 4.12 7.76
N ASP A 61 -25.42 4.35 7.64
CA ASP A 61 -26.38 3.28 7.37
C ASP A 61 -26.25 2.80 5.91
N LEU A 62 -26.14 1.49 5.70
CA LEU A 62 -26.06 0.87 4.38
C LEU A 62 -27.43 0.52 3.80
N GLY A 63 -28.51 0.64 4.58
CA GLY A 63 -29.89 0.45 4.14
C GLY A 63 -30.38 -1.00 4.15
N ASP A 64 -29.54 -1.95 4.54
CA ASP A 64 -29.83 -3.38 4.66
C ASP A 64 -29.72 -3.89 6.11
N GLY A 65 -29.85 -2.98 7.08
CA GLY A 65 -29.66 -3.26 8.51
C GLY A 65 -28.19 -3.20 8.94
N ARG A 66 -27.23 -3.11 8.00
CA ARG A 66 -25.81 -2.94 8.32
C ARG A 66 -25.42 -1.48 8.43
N GLN A 67 -24.42 -1.24 9.27
CA GLN A 67 -23.78 0.06 9.43
C GLN A 67 -22.33 -0.03 8.97
N GLN A 68 -21.85 0.98 8.26
CA GLN A 68 -20.44 1.12 7.94
C GLN A 68 -19.79 2.09 8.91
N TYR A 69 -18.77 1.61 9.61
CA TYR A 69 -17.91 2.42 10.47
C TYR A 69 -16.65 2.79 9.70
N LEU A 70 -16.29 4.07 9.75
CA LEU A 70 -15.16 4.63 9.03
C LEU A 70 -14.24 5.39 10.00
N TRP A 71 -12.98 5.00 10.01
CA TRP A 71 -11.87 5.75 10.61
C TRP A 71 -11.00 6.30 9.49
N PHE A 72 -10.50 7.51 9.64
CA PHE A 72 -9.52 8.05 8.72
C PHE A 72 -8.57 9.01 9.44
N ASP A 73 -7.35 9.09 8.93
CA ASP A 73 -6.35 10.04 9.40
C ASP A 73 -5.50 10.53 8.22
N ASN A 74 -5.06 11.77 8.32
CA ASN A 74 -4.26 12.44 7.30
C ASN A 74 -3.13 13.21 7.98
N TRP A 75 -1.90 13.00 7.52
CA TRP A 75 -0.74 13.71 8.06
C TRP A 75 0.26 14.03 6.96
N ASN A 76 1.17 14.96 7.27
CA ASN A 76 2.28 15.30 6.41
C ASN A 76 3.58 14.86 7.06
N GLN A 77 4.45 14.22 6.29
CA GLN A 77 5.83 13.98 6.70
C GLN A 77 6.74 14.85 5.85
N SER A 78 7.54 15.68 6.51
CA SER A 78 8.56 16.49 5.86
C SER A 78 9.95 15.98 6.23
N TRP A 79 10.86 15.96 5.26
CA TRP A 79 12.28 15.67 5.47
C TRP A 79 13.14 16.58 4.61
N GLU A 80 14.36 16.81 5.05
CA GLU A 80 15.37 17.47 4.24
C GLU A 80 16.01 16.44 3.29
N GLU A 81 16.03 16.75 2.00
CA GLU A 81 16.81 15.99 1.02
C GLU A 81 17.88 16.88 0.41
N LEU A 82 19.04 16.29 0.11
CA LEU A 82 20.09 16.95 -0.66
C LEU A 82 19.55 17.27 -2.06
N SER A 83 19.37 18.56 -2.37
CA SER A 83 18.88 19.03 -3.66
C SER A 83 20.01 19.25 -4.66
N ALA A 84 21.17 19.69 -4.19
CA ALA A 84 22.34 19.90 -5.02
C ALA A 84 23.63 19.72 -4.21
N SER A 85 24.69 19.29 -4.89
CA SER A 85 26.04 19.29 -4.34
C SER A 85 27.00 19.85 -5.38
N TYR A 86 27.81 20.82 -5.00
CA TYR A 86 28.80 21.43 -5.90
C TYR A 86 30.15 21.58 -5.21
N VAL A 87 31.18 21.63 -6.05
CA VAL A 87 32.56 21.82 -5.63
C VAL A 87 33.04 23.16 -6.18
N ALA A 88 33.49 24.05 -5.30
CA ALA A 88 33.96 25.38 -5.68
C ALA A 88 35.38 25.64 -5.14
N PRO A 89 36.21 26.40 -5.87
CA PRO A 89 37.55 26.75 -5.41
C PRO A 89 37.46 27.85 -4.33
N GLY A 90 38.28 27.72 -3.29
CA GLY A 90 38.40 28.70 -2.21
C GLY A 90 39.85 28.84 -1.71
N PRO A 91 40.12 29.79 -0.79
CA PRO A 91 41.46 29.94 -0.21
C PRO A 91 41.88 28.64 0.47
N GLY A 92 42.93 27.99 -0.04
CA GLY A 92 43.46 26.74 0.52
C GLY A 92 42.96 25.43 -0.12
N GLY A 93 42.11 25.48 -1.16
CA GLY A 93 41.75 24.28 -1.93
C GLY A 93 40.31 24.28 -2.46
N TRP A 94 39.78 23.09 -2.69
CA TRP A 94 38.41 22.87 -3.16
C TRP A 94 37.48 22.53 -2.00
N TYR A 95 36.30 23.13 -1.97
CA TYR A 95 35.29 22.91 -0.94
C TYR A 95 34.03 22.31 -1.54
N ARG A 96 33.39 21.39 -0.81
CA ARG A 96 32.08 20.85 -1.15
C ARG A 96 31.00 21.62 -0.41
N TYR A 97 29.99 22.05 -1.15
CA TYR A 97 28.77 22.67 -0.63
C TYR A 97 27.59 21.79 -0.97
N ASN A 98 26.70 21.65 0.00
CA ASN A 98 25.46 20.89 -0.12
C ASN A 98 24.30 21.85 0.09
N GLU A 99 23.36 21.84 -0.83
CA GLU A 99 22.06 22.49 -0.68
C GLU A 99 21.03 21.44 -0.32
N TYR A 100 20.20 21.77 0.66
CA TYR A 100 19.11 20.92 1.10
C TYR A 100 17.79 21.60 0.77
N SER A 101 16.83 20.80 0.34
CA SER A 101 15.45 21.26 0.14
C SER A 101 14.52 20.42 1.01
N THR A 102 13.51 21.08 1.58
CA THR A 102 12.45 20.36 2.29
C THR A 102 11.52 19.72 1.29
N ARG A 103 11.38 18.40 1.38
CA ARG A 103 10.28 17.68 0.75
C ARG A 103 9.20 17.44 1.77
N THR A 104 7.95 17.56 1.33
CA THR A 104 6.79 17.19 2.11
C THR A 104 5.98 16.18 1.32
N ARG A 105 5.57 15.11 2.01
CA ARG A 105 4.71 14.08 1.46
C ARG A 105 3.46 13.97 2.33
N HIS A 106 2.33 13.96 1.65
CA HIS A 106 1.02 13.80 2.28
C HIS A 106 0.66 12.32 2.37
N TYR A 107 0.23 11.90 3.55
CA TYR A 107 -0.21 10.54 3.85
C TYR A 107 -1.66 10.58 4.29
N SER A 108 -2.44 9.61 3.83
CA SER A 108 -3.81 9.39 4.24
C SER A 108 -4.05 7.90 4.44
N CYS A 109 -4.75 7.56 5.50
CA CYS A 109 -5.25 6.23 5.78
C CYS A 109 -6.75 6.29 6.06
N SER A 110 -7.50 5.31 5.56
CA SER A 110 -8.87 5.06 5.98
C SER A 110 -9.11 3.57 6.21
N VAL A 111 -9.83 3.26 7.28
CA VAL A 111 -10.26 1.90 7.65
C VAL A 111 -11.78 1.87 7.66
N MET A 112 -12.36 0.87 7.02
CA MET A 112 -13.80 0.73 6.82
C MET A 112 -14.24 -0.65 7.28
N MET A 113 -15.30 -0.69 8.08
CA MET A 113 -15.93 -1.94 8.51
C MET A 113 -17.42 -1.89 8.28
N ASP A 114 -17.97 -2.90 7.63
CA ASP A 114 -19.42 -3.11 7.60
C ASP A 114 -19.79 -4.01 8.78
N ILE A 115 -20.75 -3.57 9.58
CA ILE A 115 -21.15 -4.17 10.85
C ILE A 115 -22.64 -4.50 10.76
N ASP A 116 -23.01 -5.70 11.17
CA ASP A 116 -24.40 -6.11 11.20
C ASP A 116 -25.18 -5.62 12.43
N GLU A 117 -26.46 -5.96 12.49
CA GLU A 117 -27.35 -5.64 13.61
C GLU A 117 -26.89 -6.23 14.94
N ASN A 118 -26.17 -7.37 14.90
CA ASN A 118 -25.59 -8.03 16.08
C ASN A 118 -24.26 -7.42 16.51
N LYS A 119 -23.84 -6.31 15.89
CA LYS A 119 -22.56 -5.64 16.14
C LYS A 119 -21.34 -6.52 15.85
N ILE A 120 -21.45 -7.41 14.86
CA ILE A 120 -20.35 -8.23 14.35
C ILE A 120 -19.84 -7.64 13.03
N VAL A 121 -18.52 -7.58 12.88
CA VAL A 121 -17.87 -7.14 11.66
C VAL A 121 -18.10 -8.19 10.57
N GLN A 122 -18.76 -7.78 9.49
CA GLN A 122 -19.06 -8.63 8.34
C GLN A 122 -18.01 -8.45 7.23
N ARG A 123 -17.55 -7.22 7.03
CA ARG A 123 -16.53 -6.88 6.04
C ARG A 123 -15.54 -5.89 6.63
N PHE A 124 -14.28 -6.06 6.25
CA PHE A 124 -13.23 -5.10 6.50
C PHE A 124 -12.59 -4.66 5.18
N ASP A 125 -12.34 -3.36 5.05
CA ASP A 125 -11.50 -2.80 4.00
C ASP A 125 -10.65 -1.67 4.55
N TYR A 126 -9.59 -1.34 3.82
CA TYR A 126 -8.77 -0.17 4.11
C TYR A 126 -8.27 0.45 2.81
N HIS A 127 -7.92 1.72 2.88
CA HIS A 127 -7.34 2.45 1.77
C HIS A 127 -6.23 3.37 2.29
N ASP A 128 -5.09 3.32 1.63
CA ASP A 128 -3.97 4.23 1.83
C ASP A 128 -3.62 4.92 0.50
N ASN A 129 -3.28 6.22 0.56
CA ASN A 129 -2.80 6.93 -0.63
C ASN A 129 -1.35 6.55 -0.99
N ILE A 130 -0.60 6.11 0.01
CA ILE A 130 0.79 5.69 -0.10
C ILE A 130 0.89 4.38 0.65
N ARG A 131 1.47 3.37 0.00
CA ARG A 131 1.64 2.04 0.57
C ARG A 131 2.23 2.12 1.99
N GLY A 132 1.52 1.56 2.94
CA GLY A 132 1.98 1.52 4.32
C GLY A 132 1.51 2.69 5.16
N ALA A 133 0.77 3.67 4.62
CA ALA A 133 0.27 4.78 5.44
C ALA A 133 -0.57 4.25 6.61
N CYS A 134 -1.42 3.24 6.37
CA CYS A 134 -2.19 2.62 7.43
C CYS A 134 -1.41 1.76 8.42
N SER A 135 -0.07 1.64 8.33
CA SER A 135 0.71 0.78 9.24
C SER A 135 0.51 1.14 10.70
N ASN A 136 0.38 2.43 11.02
CA ASN A 136 0.20 2.92 12.40
C ASN A 136 -1.16 2.50 12.99
N TYR A 137 -2.18 2.32 12.16
CA TYR A 137 -3.44 1.73 12.61
C TYR A 137 -3.26 0.24 12.92
N PHE A 138 -2.39 -0.46 12.19
CA PHE A 138 -2.22 -1.90 12.32
C PHE A 138 -1.10 -2.33 13.28
N SER A 139 -0.30 -1.40 13.79
CA SER A 139 0.66 -1.66 14.85
C SER A 139 -0.09 -1.76 16.18
N LEU A 140 -0.21 -2.99 16.69
CA LEU A 140 -0.58 -3.30 18.06
C LEU A 140 0.56 -2.91 19.03
#